data_AF-A0AA44XY51-F1
#
_entry.id   AF-A0AA44XY51-F1
#
_cell.length_a   1.000
_cell.length_b   1.000
_cell.length_c   1.000
_cell.angle_alpha   90.00
_cell.angle_beta   90.00
_cell.angle_gamma   90.00
#
_symmetry.space_group_name_H-M   'P 1'
#
loop_
_entity.id
_entity.type
_entity.pdbx_description
1 polymer ?
#
loop_
_entity_poly.entity_id
_entity_poly.type
_entity_poly.pdbx_seq_one_letter_code
_entity_poly.pdbx_strand_id
1 'polypeptide(L)'
;MLSSDRLHKLVEETRALYAHTQKHLAEAGLKTMTLGRRLYCETETNLTRADYGHMFVALWQSAKTLGLNEFEIEMDSLNAFGDDGGYPQYPIAMQLDVPAADVLYCTNLVANRKYPDGNHLVRGAGETGEWQVINRSPTGVVTIPVDAIQIDEEKLQPWDRYTNPLHARSFLERYTPVYVEPTKGRIRSNRYTGRGYTHTPWGRIRGAWGMLMGHFD
;
A
#
# COMPACT_ATOMS: atom_id res chain seq x y z
N MET A 1 18.08 14.23 -14.13
CA MET A 1 17.01 15.17 -13.73
C MET A 1 15.83 15.02 -14.68
N LEU A 2 14.59 15.14 -14.21
CA LEU A 2 13.41 15.25 -15.07
C LEU A 2 13.39 16.65 -15.67
N SER A 3 13.24 16.79 -17.00
CA SER A 3 13.03 18.10 -17.62
C SER A 3 11.61 18.62 -17.33
N SER A 4 11.43 19.93 -17.40
CA SER A 4 10.10 20.57 -17.24
C SER A 4 9.07 19.96 -18.19
N ASP A 5 9.41 19.80 -19.47
CA ASP A 5 8.51 19.23 -20.48
C ASP A 5 8.14 17.77 -20.17
N ARG A 6 9.10 16.98 -19.69
CA ARG A 6 8.82 15.58 -19.32
C ARG A 6 7.94 15.52 -18.08
N LEU A 7 8.18 16.38 -17.09
CA LEU A 7 7.34 16.48 -15.90
C LEU A 7 5.90 16.85 -16.29
N HIS A 8 5.73 17.86 -17.14
CA HIS A 8 4.41 18.29 -17.60
C HIS A 8 3.65 17.15 -18.31
N LYS A 9 4.32 16.41 -19.21
CA LYS A 9 3.72 15.24 -19.87
C LYS A 9 3.26 14.16 -18.89
N LEU A 10 4.07 13.86 -17.88
CA LEU A 10 3.71 12.87 -16.85
C LEU A 10 2.50 13.32 -16.02
N VAL A 11 2.42 14.61 -15.69
CA VAL A 11 1.28 15.19 -14.98
C VAL A 11 0.00 15.08 -15.82
N GLU A 12 0.07 15.45 -17.09
CA GLU A 12 -1.09 15.38 -17.99
C GLU A 12 -1.54 13.93 -18.25
N GLU A 13 -0.60 12.99 -18.39
CA GLU A 13 -0.91 11.55 -18.49
C GLU A 13 -1.61 11.03 -17.23
N THR A 14 -1.10 11.39 -16.04
CA THR A 14 -1.70 11.01 -14.75
C THR A 14 -3.11 11.58 -14.60
N ARG A 15 -3.30 12.84 -15.01
CA ARG A 15 -4.62 13.50 -15.01
C ARG A 15 -5.60 12.83 -15.97
N ALA A 16 -5.15 12.47 -17.16
CA ALA A 16 -5.96 11.78 -18.16
C ALA A 16 -6.39 10.40 -17.66
N LEU A 17 -5.49 9.67 -17.02
CA LEU A 17 -5.78 8.37 -16.40
C LEU A 17 -6.83 8.50 -15.30
N TYR A 18 -6.65 9.45 -14.38
CA TYR A 18 -7.63 9.75 -13.34
C TYR A 18 -9.00 10.10 -13.94
N ALA A 19 -9.05 11.05 -14.88
CA ALA A 19 -10.29 11.47 -15.52
C ALA A 19 -11.01 10.32 -16.23
N HIS A 20 -10.25 9.43 -16.88
CA HIS A 20 -10.79 8.23 -17.52
C HIS A 20 -11.44 7.28 -16.50
N THR A 21 -10.76 6.99 -15.38
CA THR A 21 -11.33 6.18 -14.30
C THR A 21 -12.55 6.82 -13.68
N GLN A 22 -12.50 8.12 -13.35
CA GLN A 22 -13.63 8.84 -12.77
C GLN A 22 -14.86 8.84 -13.68
N LYS A 23 -14.67 8.96 -15.00
CA LYS A 23 -15.76 8.83 -15.97
C LYS A 23 -16.44 7.47 -15.86
N HIS A 24 -15.67 6.38 -15.86
CA HIS A 24 -16.24 5.02 -15.76
C HIS A 24 -16.92 4.74 -14.43
N LEU A 25 -16.36 5.20 -13.31
CA LEU A 25 -16.99 5.08 -12.00
C LEU A 25 -18.32 5.88 -11.94
N ALA A 26 -18.34 7.07 -12.53
CA ALA A 26 -19.55 7.90 -12.60
C ALA A 26 -20.64 7.29 -13.51
N GLU A 27 -20.26 6.73 -14.66
CA GLU A 27 -21.17 6.00 -15.55
C GLU A 27 -21.81 4.78 -14.86
N ALA A 28 -21.05 4.10 -13.98
CA ALA A 28 -21.53 3.01 -13.14
C ALA A 28 -22.34 3.49 -11.90
N GLY A 29 -22.46 4.80 -11.68
CA GLY A 29 -23.16 5.38 -10.53
C GLY A 29 -22.45 5.17 -9.18
N LEU A 30 -21.16 4.81 -9.19
CA LEU A 30 -20.40 4.51 -7.98
C LEU A 30 -19.95 5.78 -7.28
N LYS A 31 -20.33 5.93 -6.01
CA LYS A 31 -19.86 7.01 -5.12
C LYS A 31 -18.81 6.53 -4.12
N THR A 32 -18.94 5.28 -3.71
CA THR A 32 -18.07 4.59 -2.75
C THR A 32 -17.85 3.18 -3.26
N MET A 33 -16.69 2.63 -2.98
CA MET A 33 -16.27 1.28 -3.35
C MET A 33 -15.71 0.58 -2.13
N THR A 34 -16.16 -0.64 -1.88
CA THR A 34 -15.57 -1.46 -0.83
C THR A 34 -14.39 -2.24 -1.42
N LEU A 35 -13.17 -1.88 -1.02
CA LEU A 35 -11.93 -2.45 -1.56
C LEU A 35 -11.24 -3.32 -0.50
N GLY A 36 -10.70 -4.45 -0.94
CA GLY A 36 -10.02 -5.41 -0.08
C GLY A 36 -8.50 -5.27 -0.15
N ARG A 37 -7.81 -5.67 0.92
CA ARG A 37 -6.37 -5.94 0.88
C ARG A 37 -6.01 -7.01 1.89
N ARG A 38 -5.17 -7.98 1.50
CA ARG A 38 -4.56 -8.92 2.44
C ARG A 38 -3.08 -8.66 2.63
N LEU A 39 -2.60 -8.77 3.87
CA LEU A 39 -1.20 -8.52 4.23
C LEU A 39 -0.56 -9.78 4.81
N TYR A 40 0.60 -10.10 4.26
CA TYR A 40 1.47 -11.12 4.82
C TYR A 40 1.99 -10.69 6.19
N CYS A 41 2.08 -11.65 7.10
CA CYS A 41 2.71 -11.50 8.40
C CYS A 41 3.31 -12.85 8.79
N GLU A 42 4.64 -12.99 8.79
CA GLU A 42 5.30 -14.23 9.21
C GLU A 42 6.07 -14.05 10.50
N THR A 43 5.56 -14.69 11.54
CA THR A 43 6.06 -14.64 12.91
C THR A 43 7.18 -15.66 13.12
N GLU A 44 8.17 -15.73 12.23
CA GLU A 44 9.39 -16.47 12.56
C GLU A 44 10.13 -15.73 13.67
N THR A 45 10.17 -16.32 14.86
CA THR A 45 10.77 -15.77 16.09
C THR A 45 12.26 -15.42 15.96
N ASN A 46 12.92 -15.82 14.87
CA ASN A 46 14.35 -15.63 14.62
C ASN A 46 14.68 -14.49 13.65
N LEU A 47 13.69 -13.87 13.01
CA LEU A 47 13.93 -12.75 12.10
C LEU A 47 13.84 -11.41 12.87
N THR A 48 14.96 -10.70 12.91
CA THR A 48 15.11 -9.36 13.52
C THR A 48 14.37 -8.23 12.78
N ARG A 49 13.48 -8.57 11.84
CA ARG A 49 12.71 -7.63 11.03
C ARG A 49 11.23 -7.94 11.19
N ALA A 50 10.56 -7.14 12.02
CA ALA A 50 9.11 -7.02 11.95
C ALA A 50 8.75 -6.60 10.51
N ASP A 51 7.95 -7.42 9.83
CA ASP A 51 7.44 -7.06 8.52
C ASP A 51 6.34 -5.99 8.63
N TYR A 52 5.80 -5.60 7.50
CA TYR A 52 4.74 -4.59 7.44
C TYR A 52 3.44 -5.09 8.11
N GLY A 53 3.10 -6.38 8.01
CA GLY A 53 1.95 -6.98 8.68
C GLY A 53 2.07 -6.97 10.21
N HIS A 54 3.29 -7.12 10.73
CA HIS A 54 3.60 -7.02 12.15
C HIS A 54 3.18 -5.67 12.76
N MET A 55 3.38 -4.59 12.01
CA MET A 55 2.94 -3.26 12.43
C MET A 55 1.40 -3.18 12.50
N PHE A 56 0.69 -3.73 11.53
CA PHE A 56 -0.79 -3.75 11.53
C PHE A 56 -1.36 -4.53 12.70
N VAL A 57 -0.82 -5.73 12.97
CA VAL A 57 -1.24 -6.53 14.12
C VAL A 57 -1.01 -5.75 15.41
N ALA A 58 0.17 -5.12 15.56
CA ALA A 58 0.48 -4.32 16.74
C ALA A 58 -0.46 -3.12 16.93
N LEU A 59 -0.77 -2.38 15.85
CA LEU A 59 -1.70 -1.25 15.87
C LEU A 59 -3.11 -1.70 16.22
N TRP A 60 -3.62 -2.72 15.53
CA TRP A 60 -4.94 -3.29 15.75
C TRP A 60 -5.12 -3.82 17.17
N GLN A 61 -4.16 -4.61 17.67
CA GLN A 61 -4.21 -5.14 19.04
C GLN A 61 -4.17 -4.00 20.06
N SER A 62 -3.27 -3.04 19.88
CA SER A 62 -3.14 -1.92 20.81
C SER A 62 -4.43 -1.09 20.84
N ALA A 63 -5.03 -0.82 19.67
CA ALA A 63 -6.30 -0.11 19.57
C ALA A 63 -7.43 -0.87 20.26
N LYS A 64 -7.58 -2.18 20.00
CA LYS A 64 -8.57 -3.03 20.68
C LYS A 64 -8.38 -3.07 22.20
N THR A 65 -7.15 -3.29 22.68
CA THR A 65 -6.83 -3.35 24.11
C THR A 65 -7.12 -2.02 24.82
N LEU A 66 -6.99 -0.90 24.13
CA LEU A 66 -7.24 0.44 24.68
C LEU A 66 -8.66 0.95 24.42
N GLY A 67 -9.52 0.18 23.74
CA GLY A 67 -10.89 0.58 23.42
C GLY A 67 -10.97 1.72 22.40
N LEU A 68 -10.01 1.83 21.49
CA LEU A 68 -10.03 2.77 20.38
C LEU A 68 -10.79 2.17 19.20
N ASN A 69 -11.54 3.02 18.48
CA ASN A 69 -12.30 2.60 17.29
C ASN A 69 -11.49 2.71 16.01
N GLU A 70 -10.36 3.42 16.04
CA GLU A 70 -9.54 3.74 14.88
C GLU A 70 -8.08 3.94 15.28
N PHE A 71 -7.18 3.86 14.30
CA PHE A 71 -5.78 4.23 14.48
C PHE A 71 -5.20 4.85 13.21
N GLU A 72 -4.14 5.63 13.39
CA GLU A 72 -3.43 6.30 12.31
C GLU A 72 -2.40 5.38 11.66
N ILE A 73 -2.15 5.56 10.36
CA ILE A 73 -1.08 4.94 9.61
C ILE A 73 -0.58 5.89 8.52
N GLU A 74 0.65 5.68 8.09
CA GLU A 74 1.26 6.37 6.95
C GLU A 74 0.53 6.00 5.64
N MET A 75 0.55 6.86 4.62
CA MET A 75 -0.29 6.67 3.41
C MET A 75 0.26 5.67 2.39
N ASP A 76 1.58 5.56 2.19
CA ASP A 76 2.19 4.64 1.20
C ASP A 76 1.89 3.18 1.52
N SER A 77 1.65 2.94 2.80
CA SER A 77 1.15 1.72 3.39
C SER A 77 -0.20 1.28 2.76
N LEU A 78 -1.08 2.21 2.34
CA LEU A 78 -2.45 1.94 1.88
C LEU A 78 -2.81 2.56 0.51
N ASN A 79 -1.98 2.35 -0.52
CA ASN A 79 -2.29 2.82 -1.88
C ASN A 79 -2.85 1.73 -2.82
N ALA A 80 -2.41 0.48 -2.70
CA ALA A 80 -2.83 -0.61 -3.56
C ALA A 80 -3.87 -1.52 -2.88
N PHE A 81 -4.93 -1.86 -3.60
CA PHE A 81 -6.03 -2.73 -3.17
C PHE A 81 -6.42 -3.71 -4.28
N GLY A 82 -7.19 -4.73 -3.94
CA GLY A 82 -7.81 -5.65 -4.89
C GLY A 82 -9.31 -5.76 -4.68
N ASP A 83 -10.04 -6.21 -5.71
CA ASP A 83 -11.49 -6.51 -5.61
C ASP A 83 -11.81 -7.48 -4.46
N ASP A 84 -10.98 -8.52 -4.30
CA ASP A 84 -11.09 -9.56 -3.26
C ASP A 84 -9.96 -9.48 -2.21
N GLY A 85 -9.14 -8.43 -2.28
CA GLY A 85 -7.93 -8.21 -1.50
C GLY A 85 -6.72 -9.06 -1.86
N GLY A 86 -6.83 -10.00 -2.80
CA GLY A 86 -5.78 -10.93 -3.19
C GLY A 86 -5.33 -11.86 -2.06
N TYR A 87 -4.45 -12.83 -2.37
CA TYR A 87 -3.69 -13.64 -1.40
C TYR A 87 -4.50 -14.21 -0.21
N PRO A 88 -5.52 -15.07 -0.44
CA PRO A 88 -6.40 -15.60 0.62
C PRO A 88 -5.67 -16.35 1.75
N GLN A 89 -4.43 -16.78 1.50
CA GLN A 89 -3.55 -17.41 2.47
C GLN A 89 -2.97 -16.44 3.53
N TYR A 90 -3.05 -15.13 3.32
CA TYR A 90 -2.47 -14.16 4.25
C TYR A 90 -3.36 -13.92 5.48
N PRO A 91 -2.76 -13.74 6.67
CA PRO A 91 -3.49 -13.75 7.94
C PRO A 91 -4.23 -12.44 8.24
N ILE A 92 -3.85 -11.34 7.60
CA ILE A 92 -4.48 -10.04 7.83
C ILE A 92 -5.32 -9.72 6.61
N ALA A 93 -6.62 -9.49 6.81
CA ALA A 93 -7.53 -9.03 5.77
C ALA A 93 -8.10 -7.65 6.17
N MET A 94 -8.16 -6.75 5.19
CA MET A 94 -8.68 -5.40 5.35
C MET A 94 -9.77 -5.15 4.32
N GLN A 95 -10.83 -4.49 4.72
CA GLN A 95 -11.92 -4.08 3.85
C GLN A 95 -12.28 -2.63 4.16
N LEU A 96 -12.04 -1.74 3.19
CA LEU A 96 -12.22 -0.30 3.36
C LEU A 96 -13.23 0.24 2.35
N ASP A 97 -14.13 1.07 2.85
CA ASP A 97 -15.00 1.88 2.00
C ASP A 97 -14.23 3.10 1.52
N VAL A 98 -13.86 3.07 0.25
CA VAL A 98 -13.06 4.11 -0.42
C VAL A 98 -13.99 4.96 -1.28
N PRO A 99 -14.00 6.30 -1.12
CA PRO A 99 -14.70 7.18 -2.05
C PRO A 99 -14.21 6.98 -3.48
N ALA A 100 -15.11 6.90 -4.46
CA ALA A 100 -14.74 6.73 -5.87
C ALA A 100 -13.79 7.85 -6.35
N ALA A 101 -13.94 9.06 -5.80
CA ALA A 101 -13.08 10.20 -6.07
C ALA A 101 -11.61 9.97 -5.67
N ASP A 102 -11.35 9.08 -4.72
CA ASP A 102 -10.01 8.78 -4.22
C ASP A 102 -9.31 7.69 -5.03
N VAL A 103 -10.00 7.05 -5.98
CA VAL A 103 -9.39 6.07 -6.89
C VAL A 103 -8.62 6.77 -8.01
N LEU A 104 -7.31 6.54 -8.09
CA LEU A 104 -6.47 6.99 -9.21
C LEU A 104 -6.82 6.22 -10.49
N TYR A 105 -6.71 4.90 -10.43
CA TYR A 105 -7.03 4.01 -11.54
C TYR A 105 -7.32 2.58 -11.06
N CYS A 106 -7.99 1.82 -11.92
CA CYS A 106 -8.13 0.37 -11.84
C CYS A 106 -7.43 -0.25 -13.03
N THR A 107 -6.64 -1.30 -12.84
CA THR A 107 -5.94 -1.99 -13.94
C THR A 107 -6.90 -2.52 -15.00
N ASN A 108 -8.12 -2.90 -14.64
CA ASN A 108 -9.14 -3.37 -15.56
C ASN A 108 -9.65 -2.27 -16.52
N LEU A 109 -9.45 -1.00 -16.20
CA LEU A 109 -9.80 0.14 -17.05
C LEU A 109 -8.64 0.62 -17.92
N VAL A 110 -7.44 0.06 -17.74
CA VAL A 110 -6.26 0.46 -18.51
C VAL A 110 -6.02 -0.53 -19.64
N ALA A 111 -5.83 -0.01 -20.86
CA ALA A 111 -5.55 -0.85 -22.02
C ALA A 111 -4.27 -1.67 -21.81
N ASN A 112 -4.34 -2.96 -22.17
CA ASN A 112 -3.20 -3.85 -22.07
C ASN A 112 -2.04 -3.39 -22.98
N ARG A 113 -0.81 -3.72 -22.56
CA ARG A 113 0.38 -3.40 -23.33
C ARG A 113 0.45 -4.31 -24.56
N LYS A 114 0.63 -3.71 -25.73
CA LYS A 114 0.95 -4.46 -26.96
C LYS A 114 2.47 -4.59 -27.04
N TYR A 115 2.97 -5.79 -27.32
CA TYR A 115 4.39 -5.94 -27.62
C TYR A 115 4.71 -5.22 -28.95
N PRO A 116 5.88 -4.56 -29.06
CA PRO A 116 6.29 -3.86 -30.29
C PRO A 116 6.41 -4.77 -31.52
N ASP A 117 6.60 -6.08 -31.32
CA ASP A 117 6.83 -7.09 -32.35
C ASP A 117 5.55 -7.85 -32.78
N GLY A 118 4.38 -7.48 -32.23
CA GLY A 118 3.10 -8.12 -32.57
C GLY A 118 2.90 -9.49 -31.95
N ASN A 119 3.77 -9.92 -31.02
CA ASN A 119 3.64 -11.22 -30.37
C ASN A 119 2.40 -11.27 -29.45
N HIS A 120 1.64 -12.35 -29.54
CA HIS A 120 0.26 -12.48 -29.04
C HIS A 120 0.09 -12.55 -27.51
N LEU A 121 1.17 -12.42 -26.75
CA LEU A 121 1.10 -12.40 -25.29
C LEU A 121 0.66 -10.99 -24.87
N VAL A 122 -0.62 -10.78 -24.66
CA VAL A 122 -1.12 -9.50 -24.15
C VAL A 122 -0.80 -9.43 -22.66
N ARG A 123 0.22 -8.67 -22.25
CA ARG A 123 0.51 -8.46 -20.82
C ARG A 123 -0.41 -7.36 -20.28
N GLY A 124 -1.10 -7.66 -19.18
CA GLY A 124 -1.91 -6.71 -18.44
C GLY A 124 -1.14 -5.43 -18.12
N ALA A 125 -1.82 -4.29 -18.09
CA ALA A 125 -1.21 -3.03 -17.69
C ALA A 125 -0.65 -3.08 -16.24
N GLY A 126 -1.28 -3.91 -15.39
CA GLY A 126 -0.90 -4.32 -14.05
C GLY A 126 -1.56 -5.66 -13.70
N GLU A 127 -1.64 -6.00 -12.41
CA GLU A 127 -2.37 -7.18 -11.95
C GLU A 127 -3.87 -6.98 -12.13
N THR A 128 -4.58 -7.95 -12.69
CA THR A 128 -6.03 -7.86 -12.89
C THR A 128 -6.75 -7.66 -11.56
N GLY A 129 -7.66 -6.69 -11.49
CA GLY A 129 -8.44 -6.38 -10.29
C GLY A 129 -7.72 -5.50 -9.27
N GLU A 130 -6.53 -4.98 -9.60
CA GLU A 130 -5.80 -4.03 -8.76
C GLU A 130 -6.36 -2.61 -8.89
N TRP A 131 -6.54 -1.98 -7.73
CA TRP A 131 -7.00 -0.60 -7.56
C TRP A 131 -5.91 0.23 -6.90
N GLN A 132 -5.62 1.38 -7.49
CA GLN A 132 -4.73 2.37 -6.90
C GLN A 132 -5.53 3.52 -6.33
N VAL A 133 -5.38 3.76 -5.04
CA VAL A 133 -6.09 4.77 -4.27
C VAL A 133 -5.11 5.88 -3.89
N ILE A 134 -5.51 7.11 -4.17
CA ILE A 134 -4.85 8.33 -3.73
C ILE A 134 -5.43 8.69 -2.38
N ASN A 135 -4.64 8.56 -1.32
CA ASN A 135 -5.04 9.17 -0.07
C ASN A 135 -4.84 10.69 -0.17
N ARG A 136 -5.90 11.46 0.10
CA ARG A 136 -5.90 12.93 0.01
C ARG A 136 -5.45 13.64 1.29
N SER A 137 -4.93 12.91 2.28
CA SER A 137 -4.44 13.49 3.51
C SER A 137 -3.23 14.41 3.26
N PRO A 138 -3.30 15.71 3.63
CA PRO A 138 -2.19 16.64 3.43
C PRO A 138 -0.97 16.33 4.31
N THR A 139 -1.15 15.52 5.36
CA THR A 139 -0.07 15.08 6.26
C THR A 139 0.54 13.74 5.84
N GLY A 140 -0.07 13.06 4.85
CA GLY A 140 0.30 11.69 4.50
C GLY A 140 -0.04 10.65 5.58
N VAL A 141 -0.91 11.02 6.53
CA VAL A 141 -1.39 10.14 7.61
C VAL A 141 -2.88 9.93 7.45
N VAL A 142 -3.30 8.68 7.59
CA VAL A 142 -4.65 8.21 7.26
C VAL A 142 -5.18 7.39 8.42
N THR A 143 -6.48 7.46 8.66
CA THR A 143 -7.11 6.77 9.78
C THR A 143 -7.83 5.53 9.27
N ILE A 144 -7.59 4.39 9.93
CA ILE A 144 -8.26 3.13 9.65
C ILE A 144 -9.20 2.76 10.81
N PRO A 145 -10.47 2.43 10.55
CA PRO A 145 -11.34 1.82 11.56
C PRO A 145 -10.82 0.44 11.99
N VAL A 146 -10.81 0.17 13.29
CA VAL A 146 -10.35 -1.13 13.84
C VAL A 146 -11.16 -2.29 13.26
N ASP A 147 -12.47 -2.09 13.06
CA ASP A 147 -13.39 -3.11 12.53
C ASP A 147 -13.22 -3.37 11.03
N ALA A 148 -12.48 -2.52 10.32
CA ALA A 148 -12.11 -2.75 8.92
C ALA A 148 -11.02 -3.82 8.77
N ILE A 149 -10.40 -4.25 9.87
CA ILE A 149 -9.30 -5.22 9.89
C ILE A 149 -9.76 -6.50 10.57
N GLN A 150 -9.65 -7.59 9.83
CA GLN A 150 -9.87 -8.95 10.29
C GLN A 150 -8.52 -9.64 10.37
N ILE A 151 -8.27 -10.25 11.52
CA ILE A 151 -7.06 -11.02 11.78
C ILE A 151 -7.45 -12.48 11.95
N ASP A 152 -6.90 -13.32 11.07
CA ASP A 152 -6.99 -14.77 11.16
C ASP A 152 -5.95 -15.25 12.18
N GLU A 153 -6.40 -15.40 13.44
CA GLU A 153 -5.57 -15.84 14.56
C GLU A 153 -5.08 -17.27 14.42
N GLU A 154 -5.69 -18.11 13.56
CA GLU A 154 -5.19 -19.47 13.31
C GLU A 154 -3.95 -19.46 12.41
N LYS A 155 -3.88 -18.48 11.49
CA LYS A 155 -2.74 -18.28 10.58
C LYS A 155 -1.63 -17.42 11.18
N LEU A 156 -1.93 -16.65 12.23
CA LEU A 156 -0.93 -15.97 13.04
C LEU A 156 -0.48 -16.88 14.18
N GLN A 157 0.84 -17.02 14.38
CA GLN A 157 1.31 -17.58 15.65
C GLN A 157 0.85 -16.68 16.81
N PRO A 158 0.70 -17.23 18.04
CA PRO A 158 0.26 -16.45 19.19
C PRO A 158 1.11 -15.19 19.33
N TRP A 159 0.48 -14.05 19.11
CA TRP A 159 1.08 -12.76 19.31
C TRP A 159 0.19 -12.00 20.29
N ASP A 160 0.47 -12.10 21.58
CA ASP A 160 -0.33 -11.49 22.64
C ASP A 160 0.37 -10.27 23.28
N ARG A 161 1.51 -9.86 22.74
CA ARG A 161 2.39 -8.81 23.29
C ARG A 161 1.67 -7.51 23.68
N TYR A 162 0.64 -7.13 22.93
CA TYR A 162 -0.10 -5.88 23.13
C TYR A 162 -1.46 -6.05 23.81
N THR A 163 -1.75 -7.24 24.34
CA THR A 163 -2.92 -7.47 25.22
C THR A 163 -2.78 -6.77 26.57
N ASN A 164 -1.55 -6.44 26.99
CA ASN A 164 -1.28 -5.64 28.18
C ASN A 164 -1.46 -4.13 27.85
N PRO A 165 -2.36 -3.40 28.56
CA PRO A 165 -2.60 -1.97 28.29
C PRO A 165 -1.37 -1.07 28.39
N LEU A 166 -0.40 -1.39 29.26
CA LEU A 166 0.85 -0.62 29.37
C LEU A 166 1.73 -0.79 28.12
N HIS A 167 1.81 -2.01 27.59
CA HIS A 167 2.54 -2.28 26.36
C HIS A 167 1.85 -1.67 25.13
N ALA A 168 0.52 -1.80 25.04
CA ALA A 168 -0.29 -1.19 23.98
C ALA A 168 -0.09 0.33 23.95
N ARG A 169 -0.23 0.98 25.11
CA ARG A 169 -0.04 2.43 25.24
C ARG A 169 1.38 2.85 24.86
N SER A 170 2.39 2.15 25.40
CA SER A 170 3.79 2.42 25.09
C SER A 170 4.12 2.22 23.61
N PHE A 171 3.45 1.30 22.93
CA PHE A 171 3.60 1.11 21.49
C PHE A 171 3.00 2.28 20.71
N LEU A 172 1.74 2.63 20.97
CA LEU A 172 1.08 3.74 20.28
C LEU A 172 1.82 5.07 20.52
N GLU A 173 2.26 5.35 21.75
CA GLU A 173 3.04 6.58 22.04
C GLU A 173 4.36 6.66 21.29
N ARG A 174 4.97 5.52 20.92
CA ARG A 174 6.18 5.50 20.09
C ARG A 174 5.87 5.61 18.60
N TYR A 175 4.69 5.13 18.20
CA TYR A 175 4.25 5.14 16.81
C TYR A 175 3.65 6.49 16.41
N THR A 176 3.00 7.17 17.35
CA THR A 176 2.22 8.39 17.14
C THR A 176 2.96 9.62 17.72
N PRO A 177 3.00 10.77 17.01
CA PRO A 177 2.43 10.99 15.69
C PRO A 177 3.21 10.21 14.62
N VAL A 178 2.49 9.76 13.59
CA VAL A 178 3.10 9.03 12.47
C VAL A 178 4.02 9.99 11.72
N TYR A 179 5.33 9.79 11.84
CA TYR A 179 6.32 10.58 11.11
C TYR A 179 6.62 9.93 9.77
N VAL A 180 6.17 10.57 8.68
CA VAL A 180 6.71 10.30 7.35
C VAL A 180 8.13 10.85 7.34
N GLU A 181 9.14 9.98 7.43
CA GLU A 181 10.53 10.43 7.34
C GLU A 181 10.74 11.12 5.98
N PRO A 182 11.12 12.41 5.93
CA PRO A 182 11.42 13.07 4.68
C PRO A 182 12.75 12.52 4.15
N THR A 183 12.68 11.39 3.44
CA THR A 183 13.77 10.69 2.73
C THR A 183 15.18 11.03 3.22
N LYS A 184 15.46 10.84 4.52
CA LYS A 184 16.83 10.96 5.02
C LYS A 184 17.52 9.65 4.70
N GLY A 185 18.44 9.72 3.74
CA GLY A 185 19.24 8.58 3.32
C GLY A 185 19.76 7.80 4.53
N ARG A 186 19.46 6.49 4.53
CA ARG A 186 19.99 5.45 5.44
C ARG A 186 20.49 5.98 6.79
N ILE A 187 19.60 6.16 7.75
CA ILE A 187 19.98 5.97 9.15
C ILE A 187 19.57 4.54 9.51
N ARG A 188 20.54 3.71 9.87
CA ARG A 188 20.38 2.27 10.20
C ARG A 188 19.45 1.97 11.39
N SER A 189 18.75 2.97 11.95
CA SER A 189 18.01 2.84 13.20
C SER A 189 16.49 2.83 13.06
N ASN A 190 15.88 3.29 11.96
CA ASN A 190 14.42 3.19 11.79
C ASN A 190 14.07 1.97 10.92
N ARG A 191 13.76 0.87 11.62
CA ARG A 191 13.44 -0.45 11.03
C ARG A 191 11.99 -0.58 10.56
N TYR A 192 11.21 0.49 10.58
CA TYR A 192 9.77 0.50 10.26
C TYR A 192 9.41 1.14 8.92
N THR A 193 10.35 1.77 8.23
CA THR A 193 10.13 2.12 6.82
C THR A 193 10.30 0.83 6.02
N GLY A 194 9.20 0.25 5.53
CA GLY A 194 9.27 -0.78 4.48
C GLY A 194 10.30 -0.33 3.45
N ARG A 195 11.21 -1.22 3.01
CA ARG A 195 12.46 -0.87 2.29
C ARG A 195 12.24 0.33 1.37
N GLY A 196 12.48 1.54 1.89
CA GLY A 196 12.31 2.74 1.11
C GLY A 196 13.34 2.62 0.01
N TYR A 197 12.87 2.39 -1.22
CA TYR A 197 13.75 2.22 -2.35
C TYR A 197 14.42 3.57 -2.57
N THR A 198 15.53 3.79 -1.89
CA THR A 198 16.36 4.96 -2.10
C THR A 198 17.03 4.69 -3.43
N HIS A 199 16.51 5.32 -4.47
CA HIS A 199 17.11 5.29 -5.79
C HIS A 199 18.52 5.87 -5.73
N THR A 200 19.51 5.05 -5.41
CA THR A 200 20.91 5.41 -5.63
C THR A 200 21.10 5.60 -7.15
N PRO A 201 22.02 6.46 -7.59
CA PRO A 201 22.35 6.58 -9.02
C PRO A 201 22.61 5.21 -9.64
N TRP A 202 23.29 4.33 -8.91
CA TRP A 202 23.53 2.93 -9.30
C TRP A 202 22.27 2.06 -9.34
N GLY A 203 21.33 2.23 -8.40
CA GLY A 203 20.03 1.54 -8.44
C GLY A 203 19.19 1.97 -9.64
N ARG A 204 19.24 3.25 -10.03
CA ARG A 204 18.58 3.73 -11.26
C ARG A 204 19.23 3.18 -12.52
N ILE A 205 20.57 3.17 -12.57
CA ILE A 205 21.32 2.61 -13.71
C ILE A 205 21.04 1.11 -13.84
N ARG A 206 21.05 0.37 -12.72
CA ARG A 206 20.76 -1.07 -12.72
C ARG A 206 19.31 -1.38 -13.05
N GLY A 207 18.35 -0.60 -12.55
CA GLY A 207 16.93 -0.74 -12.92
C GLY A 207 16.69 -0.43 -14.39
N ALA A 208 17.28 0.64 -14.92
CA ALA A 208 17.22 0.96 -16.34
C ALA A 208 17.89 -0.11 -17.22
N TRP A 209 19.02 -0.67 -16.76
CA TRP A 209 19.70 -1.77 -17.43
C TRP A 209 18.88 -3.07 -17.41
N GLY A 210 18.23 -3.41 -16.30
CA GLY A 210 17.31 -4.55 -16.20
C GLY A 210 16.12 -4.42 -17.15
N MET A 211 15.52 -3.21 -17.22
CA MET A 211 14.45 -2.89 -18.18
C MET A 211 14.90 -3.00 -19.64
N LEU A 212 16.13 -2.59 -19.96
CA LEU A 212 16.71 -2.73 -21.31
C LEU A 212 17.00 -4.18 -21.68
N MET A 213 17.26 -5.04 -20.69
CA MET A 213 17.61 -6.45 -20.89
C MET A 213 16.41 -7.40 -20.70
N GLY A 214 15.20 -6.87 -20.51
CA GLY A 214 13.97 -7.68 -20.37
C GLY A 214 13.88 -8.46 -19.05
N HIS A 215 14.75 -8.19 -18.08
CA HIS A 215 14.69 -8.79 -16.75
C HIS A 215 13.88 -7.88 -15.82
N PHE A 216 12.68 -8.34 -15.47
CA PHE A 216 11.83 -7.72 -14.47
C PHE A 216 11.79 -8.66 -13.26
N ASP A 217 12.49 -8.30 -12.19
CA ASP A 217 12.26 -8.84 -10.85
C ASP A 217 11.07 -8.10 -10.22
#